data_AF-A0A1F9BLD3-F1
#
_entry.id   AF-A0A1F9BLD3-F1
#
_cell.length_a   1.000
_cell.length_b   1.000
_cell.length_c   1.000
_cell.angle_alpha   90.00
_cell.angle_beta   90.00
_cell.angle_gamma   90.00
#
_symmetry.space_group_name_H-M   'P 1'
#
loop_
_entity.id
_entity.type
_entity.pdbx_description
1 polymer ?
#
loop_
_entity_poly.entity_id
_entity_poly.type
_entity_poly.pdbx_seq_one_letter_code
_entity_poly.pdbx_strand_id
1 'polypeptide(L)'
;MHILVVNLLRLGDLVQCSPVLRALRARYPEARITLVVQDIFQETAALLPGPDRLLPFPTLKLAPLMDREETWPEGYRLLAKWLAEQLQPRPDLVINLTPNLLGAILSFLSGAAEMRGFTLTGARYFRTQPAWMSYLMVISRARRANPFNLVDIFLKAAGLEPEGVGLTVKIPPEAQSQAETVLTGLSLPPETSLVGLLPGASQPQRCWPPENYAQVAARLLHTRPCHFFIFGSGGERPLGEKIASLLPPGTTTLCTGGTSISLLAALLSRLNLLITNDTGPMHLAAAVDTPVLAFFLAGARVQDTGPVGAGHLSLEPRLDCHPCHYPDSCSLFKCHAALSPEAVAAWALHLLEKRPLTPIPDALRWRDLQVYLSTWDPTGHHAHLPLIRRSLDRQHFWTLIHRAVWPRFLDGAGAAGESLEPWLREIFTSHFLPPADDLGLASGCQAFKELLDLTSRGEEMARQLLDLSQSSRSPAFLWQQAEAIRKIDPELHRLAVGSPEVAAFIEFYFQEQRGNAETDANILAGQLAQAYHRLHQAGKICLQILEENIGKIPDLSHYIKLLPEMAHLVQTYPENPDIHQITEVAPCK
;
A
#
# COMPACT_ATOMS: atom_id res chain seq x y z
N MET A 1 -13.09 -28.68 3.13
CA MET A 1 -12.74 -27.42 3.82
C MET A 1 -13.53 -26.27 3.20
N HIS A 2 -14.11 -25.39 4.00
CA HIS A 2 -14.79 -24.16 3.58
C HIS A 2 -14.00 -22.95 4.05
N ILE A 3 -13.52 -22.14 3.10
CA ILE A 3 -12.75 -20.91 3.34
C ILE A 3 -13.65 -19.71 3.03
N LEU A 4 -13.79 -18.79 3.98
CA LEU A 4 -14.50 -17.53 3.82
C LEU A 4 -13.48 -16.39 3.73
N VAL A 5 -13.43 -15.71 2.59
CA VAL A 5 -12.62 -14.50 2.40
C VAL A 5 -13.53 -13.29 2.55
N VAL A 6 -13.17 -12.36 3.44
CA VAL A 6 -13.92 -11.12 3.68
C VAL A 6 -13.14 -9.94 3.11
N ASN A 7 -13.68 -9.33 2.05
CA ASN A 7 -13.15 -8.10 1.48
C ASN A 7 -14.30 -7.14 1.18
N LEU A 8 -14.58 -6.25 2.13
CA LEU A 8 -15.59 -5.20 2.01
C LEU A 8 -14.97 -3.87 1.59
N LEU A 9 -13.86 -3.88 0.87
CA LEU A 9 -13.22 -2.67 0.38
C LEU A 9 -13.75 -2.28 -1.01
N ARG A 10 -13.09 -1.31 -1.66
CA ARG A 10 -13.56 -0.74 -2.94
C ARG A 10 -13.14 -1.62 -4.12
N LEU A 11 -13.60 -1.25 -5.32
CA LEU A 11 -13.28 -1.94 -6.58
C LEU A 11 -11.79 -2.27 -6.74
N GLY A 12 -10.90 -1.29 -6.52
CA GLY A 12 -9.45 -1.50 -6.67
C GLY A 12 -8.89 -2.53 -5.69
N ASP A 13 -9.32 -2.47 -4.43
CA ASP A 13 -8.92 -3.41 -3.37
C ASP A 13 -9.44 -4.84 -3.65
N LEU A 14 -10.61 -4.97 -4.27
CA LEU A 14 -11.16 -6.26 -4.71
C LEU A 14 -10.32 -6.87 -5.83
N VAL A 15 -9.90 -6.10 -6.82
CA VAL A 15 -9.01 -6.61 -7.89
C VAL A 15 -7.64 -6.99 -7.33
N GLN A 16 -7.12 -6.19 -6.39
CA GLN A 16 -5.88 -6.48 -5.65
C GLN A 16 -5.97 -7.73 -4.75
N CYS A 17 -7.17 -8.22 -4.45
CA CYS A 17 -7.38 -9.50 -3.76
C CYS A 17 -7.18 -10.73 -4.68
N SER A 18 -7.12 -10.54 -6.01
CA SER A 18 -7.04 -11.67 -6.96
C SER A 18 -5.84 -12.61 -6.73
N PRO A 19 -4.63 -12.15 -6.34
CA PRO A 19 -3.52 -13.06 -6.05
C PRO A 19 -3.79 -13.94 -4.82
N VAL A 20 -4.45 -13.41 -3.80
CA VAL A 20 -4.88 -14.20 -2.63
C VAL A 20 -5.82 -15.32 -3.05
N LEU A 21 -6.84 -15.01 -3.85
CA LEU A 21 -7.81 -16.01 -4.29
C LEU A 21 -7.19 -17.09 -5.17
N ARG A 22 -6.27 -16.70 -6.06
CA ARG A 22 -5.48 -17.62 -6.89
C ARG A 22 -4.62 -18.54 -6.03
N ALA A 23 -3.83 -17.98 -5.11
CA ALA A 23 -2.94 -18.74 -4.23
C ALA A 23 -3.72 -19.66 -3.27
N LEU A 24 -4.90 -19.24 -2.78
CA LEU A 24 -5.79 -20.10 -2.00
C LEU A 24 -6.30 -21.29 -2.81
N ARG A 25 -6.74 -21.07 -4.06
CA ARG A 25 -7.17 -22.18 -4.93
C ARG A 25 -6.02 -23.13 -5.24
N ALA A 26 -4.82 -22.62 -5.45
CA ALA A 26 -3.64 -23.44 -5.70
C ALA A 26 -3.27 -24.29 -4.45
N ARG A 27 -3.26 -23.69 -3.26
CA ARG A 27 -2.94 -24.36 -1.99
C ARG A 27 -4.03 -25.33 -1.53
N TYR A 28 -5.29 -25.01 -1.80
CA TYR A 28 -6.45 -25.80 -1.40
C TYR A 28 -7.38 -26.08 -2.60
N PRO A 29 -7.01 -26.98 -3.54
CA PRO A 29 -7.76 -27.21 -4.78
C PRO A 29 -9.21 -27.63 -4.57
N GLU A 30 -9.48 -28.42 -3.52
CA GLU A 30 -10.80 -28.95 -3.19
C GLU A 30 -11.57 -28.09 -2.16
N ALA A 31 -11.00 -26.97 -1.72
CA ALA A 31 -11.70 -26.11 -0.77
C ALA A 31 -12.86 -25.38 -1.45
N ARG A 32 -13.99 -25.27 -0.74
CA ARG A 32 -15.04 -24.33 -1.12
C ARG A 32 -14.61 -22.93 -0.69
N ILE A 33 -14.39 -22.02 -1.64
CA ILE A 33 -14.00 -20.63 -1.37
C ILE A 33 -15.22 -19.74 -1.54
N THR A 34 -15.63 -19.06 -0.47
CA THR A 34 -16.69 -18.05 -0.50
C THR A 34 -16.07 -16.67 -0.32
N LEU A 35 -16.38 -15.73 -1.22
CA LEU A 35 -15.91 -14.34 -1.11
C LEU A 35 -17.08 -13.44 -0.69
N VAL A 36 -16.94 -12.76 0.45
CA VAL A 36 -17.87 -11.74 0.93
C VAL A 36 -17.42 -10.37 0.42
N VAL A 37 -18.30 -9.67 -0.29
CA VAL A 37 -18.04 -8.35 -0.89
C VAL A 37 -19.19 -7.41 -0.63
N GLN A 38 -18.97 -6.09 -0.70
CA GLN A 38 -20.11 -5.15 -0.70
C GLN A 38 -21.01 -5.42 -1.92
N ASP A 39 -22.33 -5.36 -1.71
CA ASP A 39 -23.36 -5.47 -2.76
C ASP A 39 -23.10 -4.58 -3.99
N ILE A 40 -22.66 -3.34 -3.79
CA ILE A 40 -22.33 -2.39 -4.87
C ILE A 40 -21.16 -2.82 -5.77
N PHE A 41 -20.32 -3.77 -5.34
CA PHE A 41 -19.15 -4.24 -6.10
C PHE A 41 -19.29 -5.69 -6.58
N GLN A 42 -20.50 -6.26 -6.56
CA GLN A 42 -20.74 -7.64 -6.99
C GLN A 42 -20.29 -7.91 -8.44
N GLU A 43 -20.45 -6.96 -9.35
CA GLU A 43 -20.00 -7.11 -10.75
C GLU A 43 -18.48 -7.23 -10.85
N THR A 44 -17.74 -6.47 -10.03
CA THR A 44 -16.28 -6.60 -9.96
C THR A 44 -15.89 -7.96 -9.38
N ALA A 45 -16.56 -8.38 -8.31
CA ALA A 45 -16.30 -9.66 -7.67
C ALA A 45 -16.55 -10.86 -8.60
N ALA A 46 -17.52 -10.75 -9.50
CA ALA A 46 -17.81 -11.76 -10.53
C ALA A 46 -16.66 -11.97 -11.53
N LEU A 47 -15.76 -10.99 -11.67
CA LEU A 47 -14.57 -11.14 -12.49
C LEU A 47 -13.42 -11.84 -11.76
N LEU A 48 -13.46 -11.99 -10.44
CA LEU A 48 -12.32 -12.53 -9.69
C LEU A 48 -12.22 -14.06 -9.87
N PRO A 49 -11.03 -14.60 -10.15
CA PRO A 49 -10.82 -16.04 -10.23
C PRO A 49 -10.75 -16.64 -8.82
N GLY A 50 -11.25 -17.87 -8.65
CA GLY A 50 -11.02 -18.67 -7.44
C GLY A 50 -12.25 -18.96 -6.58
N PRO A 51 -13.10 -17.96 -6.24
CA PRO A 51 -14.32 -18.19 -5.46
C PRO A 51 -15.30 -19.14 -6.16
N ASP A 52 -15.86 -20.08 -5.41
CA ASP A 52 -16.99 -20.92 -5.84
C ASP A 52 -18.33 -20.22 -5.59
N ARG A 53 -18.35 -19.28 -4.64
CA ARG A 53 -19.54 -18.53 -4.24
C ARG A 53 -19.18 -17.09 -3.94
N LEU A 54 -19.93 -16.16 -4.51
CA LEU A 54 -19.94 -14.76 -4.10
C LEU A 54 -21.08 -14.55 -3.12
N LEU A 55 -20.80 -13.81 -2.05
CA LEU A 55 -21.76 -13.50 -1.01
C LEU A 55 -21.87 -11.97 -0.87
N PRO A 56 -22.83 -11.33 -1.56
CA PRO A 56 -23.07 -9.90 -1.43
C PRO A 56 -23.49 -9.56 -0.01
N PHE A 57 -22.66 -8.76 0.66
CA PHE A 57 -22.92 -8.23 1.99
C PHE A 57 -24.01 -7.15 1.87
N PRO A 58 -25.08 -7.21 2.70
CA PRO A 58 -26.23 -6.31 2.57
C PRO A 58 -25.93 -4.93 3.19
N THR A 59 -24.87 -4.27 2.70
CA THR A 59 -24.36 -2.99 3.21
C THR A 59 -25.45 -1.94 3.26
N LEU A 60 -26.26 -1.82 2.20
CA LEU A 60 -27.32 -0.80 2.12
C LEU A 60 -28.44 -1.00 3.14
N LYS A 61 -28.67 -2.26 3.57
CA LYS A 61 -29.67 -2.57 4.62
C LYS A 61 -29.09 -2.40 6.02
N LEU A 62 -27.81 -2.70 6.20
CA LEU A 62 -27.14 -2.65 7.49
C LEU A 62 -26.67 -1.25 7.87
N ALA A 63 -26.17 -0.45 6.92
CA ALA A 63 -25.60 0.86 7.21
C ALA A 63 -26.56 1.77 8.02
N PRO A 64 -27.84 1.95 7.64
CA PRO A 64 -28.76 2.80 8.41
C PRO A 64 -29.02 2.30 9.85
N LEU A 65 -28.89 1.00 10.09
CA LEU A 65 -29.06 0.38 11.41
C LEU A 65 -27.79 0.47 12.26
N MET A 66 -26.64 0.76 11.64
CA MET A 66 -25.36 0.90 12.32
C MET A 66 -24.96 2.36 12.53
N ASP A 67 -25.66 3.30 11.88
CA ASP A 67 -25.42 4.74 11.98
C ASP A 67 -25.84 5.35 13.33
N ARG A 68 -26.76 4.72 14.07
CA ARG A 68 -27.30 5.25 15.34
C ARG A 68 -27.25 4.20 16.44
N GLU A 69 -26.80 4.58 17.63
CA GLU A 69 -26.63 3.65 18.76
C GLU A 69 -27.95 2.94 19.13
N GLU A 70 -29.09 3.62 18.99
CA GLU A 70 -30.40 3.06 19.32
C GLU A 70 -30.82 1.91 18.38
N THR A 71 -30.32 1.90 17.14
CA THR A 71 -30.64 0.87 16.14
C THR A 71 -29.62 -0.26 16.09
N TRP A 72 -28.51 -0.16 16.84
CA TRP A 72 -27.47 -1.18 16.87
C TRP A 72 -27.99 -2.58 17.20
N PRO A 73 -28.85 -2.81 18.22
CA PRO A 73 -29.35 -4.15 18.52
C PRO A 73 -30.10 -4.78 17.34
N GLU A 74 -30.81 -3.99 16.55
CA GLU A 74 -31.49 -4.46 15.34
C GLU A 74 -30.48 -4.80 14.25
N GLY A 75 -29.50 -3.94 14.01
CA GLY A 75 -28.42 -4.21 13.05
C GLY A 75 -27.63 -5.47 13.39
N TYR A 76 -27.28 -5.68 14.66
CA TYR A 76 -26.59 -6.91 15.10
C TYR A 76 -27.46 -8.15 14.93
N ARG A 77 -28.77 -8.09 15.22
CA ARG A 77 -29.70 -9.21 14.98
C ARG A 77 -29.82 -9.53 13.49
N LEU A 78 -29.93 -8.50 12.64
CA LEU A 78 -29.97 -8.66 11.19
C LEU A 78 -28.68 -9.33 10.69
N LEU A 79 -27.53 -8.86 11.15
CA LEU A 79 -26.23 -9.40 10.78
C LEU A 79 -26.07 -10.87 11.23
N ALA A 80 -26.38 -11.17 12.49
CA ALA A 80 -26.29 -12.52 13.03
C ALA A 80 -27.23 -13.49 12.30
N LYS A 81 -28.48 -13.07 12.03
CA LYS A 81 -29.44 -13.84 11.25
C LYS A 81 -28.91 -14.09 9.83
N TRP A 82 -28.43 -13.05 9.15
CA TRP A 82 -27.88 -13.17 7.81
C TRP A 82 -26.68 -14.12 7.78
N LEU A 83 -25.73 -14.01 8.72
CA LEU A 83 -24.59 -14.94 8.81
C LEU A 83 -25.06 -16.38 9.05
N ALA A 84 -26.00 -16.59 9.97
CA ALA A 84 -26.54 -17.92 10.28
C ALA A 84 -27.28 -18.56 9.10
N GLU A 85 -27.93 -17.77 8.24
CA GLU A 85 -28.59 -18.25 7.02
C GLU A 85 -27.59 -18.53 5.89
N GLN A 86 -26.54 -17.71 5.77
CA GLN A 86 -25.63 -17.76 4.63
C GLN A 86 -24.44 -18.71 4.83
N LEU A 87 -24.04 -18.97 6.07
CA LEU A 87 -22.82 -19.71 6.44
C LEU A 87 -23.13 -21.02 7.19
N GLN A 88 -23.97 -21.87 6.59
CA GLN A 88 -24.19 -23.26 7.03
C GLN A 88 -23.70 -24.25 5.96
N PRO A 89 -22.81 -25.22 6.31
CA PRO A 89 -22.08 -25.30 7.58
C PRO A 89 -21.15 -24.08 7.78
N ARG A 90 -20.72 -23.84 9.03
CA ARG A 90 -19.78 -22.77 9.36
C ARG A 90 -18.45 -22.96 8.62
N PRO A 91 -17.77 -21.87 8.22
CA PRO A 91 -16.47 -21.97 7.57
C PRO A 91 -15.42 -22.57 8.52
N ASP A 92 -14.48 -23.32 7.96
CA ASP A 92 -13.32 -23.83 8.71
C ASP A 92 -12.31 -22.70 8.95
N LEU A 93 -12.13 -21.82 7.96
CA LEU A 93 -11.18 -20.71 7.95
C LEU A 93 -11.84 -19.42 7.47
N VAL A 94 -11.62 -18.32 8.19
CA VAL A 94 -11.87 -16.95 7.72
C VAL A 94 -10.57 -16.22 7.44
N ILE A 95 -10.51 -15.51 6.32
CA ILE A 95 -9.44 -14.58 5.98
C ILE A 95 -10.07 -13.21 5.76
N ASN A 96 -9.90 -12.30 6.71
CA ASN A 96 -10.46 -10.96 6.64
C ASN A 96 -9.43 -9.89 6.25
N LEU A 97 -9.55 -9.41 5.01
CA LEU A 97 -8.70 -8.38 4.44
C LEU A 97 -9.25 -6.97 4.67
N THR A 98 -10.34 -6.82 5.43
CA THR A 98 -11.00 -5.55 5.70
C THR A 98 -10.58 -5.00 7.08
N PRO A 99 -9.72 -3.97 7.15
CA PRO A 99 -9.18 -3.39 8.38
C PRO A 99 -10.16 -2.46 9.12
N ASN A 100 -11.39 -2.92 9.38
CA ASN A 100 -12.37 -2.12 10.12
C ASN A 100 -13.19 -2.96 11.11
N LEU A 101 -13.92 -2.26 11.97
CA LEU A 101 -14.74 -2.89 13.02
C LEU A 101 -15.79 -3.86 12.45
N LEU A 102 -16.43 -3.50 11.34
CA LEU A 102 -17.44 -4.34 10.71
C LEU A 102 -16.86 -5.67 10.19
N GLY A 103 -15.70 -5.62 9.53
CA GLY A 103 -14.96 -6.82 9.11
C GLY A 103 -14.56 -7.70 10.30
N ALA A 104 -14.13 -7.09 11.40
CA ALA A 104 -13.78 -7.82 12.63
C ALA A 104 -15.00 -8.51 13.26
N ILE A 105 -16.14 -7.82 13.34
CA ILE A 105 -17.41 -8.38 13.82
C ILE A 105 -17.86 -9.55 12.92
N LEU A 106 -17.81 -9.38 11.60
CA LEU A 106 -18.15 -10.43 10.65
C LEU A 106 -17.29 -11.68 10.82
N SER A 107 -15.98 -11.48 10.97
CA SER A 107 -15.02 -12.55 11.18
C SER A 107 -15.31 -13.31 12.47
N PHE A 108 -15.57 -12.58 13.56
CA PHE A 108 -15.91 -13.17 14.85
C PHE A 108 -17.23 -13.94 14.80
N LEU A 109 -18.29 -13.33 14.27
CA LEU A 109 -19.63 -13.93 14.22
C LEU A 109 -19.75 -15.08 13.19
N SER A 110 -18.81 -15.21 12.27
CA SER A 110 -18.73 -16.37 11.37
C SER A 110 -18.61 -17.71 12.12
N GLY A 111 -18.03 -17.67 13.34
CA GLY A 111 -17.76 -18.84 14.16
C GLY A 111 -16.74 -19.82 13.56
N ALA A 112 -15.84 -19.33 12.70
CA ALA A 112 -14.79 -20.16 12.10
C ALA A 112 -13.81 -20.70 13.14
N ALA A 113 -13.29 -21.90 12.89
CA ALA A 113 -12.30 -22.52 13.78
C ALA A 113 -10.95 -21.77 13.73
N GLU A 114 -10.57 -21.32 12.53
CA GLU A 114 -9.40 -20.49 12.31
C GLU A 114 -9.81 -19.12 11.73
N MET A 115 -9.20 -18.05 12.23
CA MET A 115 -9.43 -16.68 11.75
C MET A 115 -8.10 -15.98 11.52
N ARG A 116 -7.90 -15.51 10.30
CA ARG A 116 -6.82 -14.63 9.88
C ARG A 116 -7.40 -13.28 9.48
N GLY A 117 -6.60 -12.23 9.56
CA GLY A 117 -7.05 -10.86 9.35
C GLY A 117 -7.42 -10.15 10.65
N PHE A 118 -8.35 -9.20 10.54
CA PHE A 118 -8.96 -8.53 11.68
C PHE A 118 -10.11 -9.36 12.24
N THR A 119 -10.08 -9.64 13.54
CA THR A 119 -11.18 -10.30 14.25
C THR A 119 -11.34 -9.73 15.66
N LEU A 120 -12.34 -10.20 16.39
CA LEU A 120 -12.56 -9.88 17.80
C LEU A 120 -12.23 -11.08 18.69
N THR A 121 -11.87 -10.81 19.94
CA THR A 121 -11.81 -11.84 20.99
C THR A 121 -13.15 -11.94 21.72
N GLY A 122 -13.34 -12.99 22.54
CA GLY A 122 -14.54 -13.13 23.39
C GLY A 122 -14.76 -11.96 24.36
N ALA A 123 -13.69 -11.24 24.70
CA ALA A 123 -13.73 -10.01 25.50
C ALA A 123 -13.95 -8.73 24.66
N ARG A 124 -14.23 -8.86 23.35
CA ARG A 124 -14.49 -7.78 22.37
C ARG A 124 -13.31 -6.86 22.04
N TYR A 125 -12.09 -7.40 22.09
CA TYR A 125 -10.89 -6.66 21.67
C TYR A 125 -10.46 -7.06 20.26
N PHE A 126 -9.82 -6.14 19.54
CA PHE A 126 -9.28 -6.43 18.22
C PHE A 126 -8.10 -7.39 18.32
N ARG A 127 -8.16 -8.46 17.52
CA ARG A 127 -7.04 -9.36 17.27
C ARG A 127 -6.66 -9.24 15.80
N THR A 128 -5.37 -9.10 15.55
CA THR A 128 -4.78 -9.05 14.20
C THR A 128 -3.76 -10.16 14.09
N GLN A 129 -4.04 -11.15 13.23
CA GLN A 129 -3.11 -12.26 12.97
C GLN A 129 -3.22 -12.70 11.51
N PRO A 130 -2.11 -13.05 10.83
CA PRO A 130 -0.73 -13.01 11.30
C PRO A 130 -0.20 -11.57 11.51
N ALA A 131 1.05 -11.43 11.95
CA ALA A 131 1.70 -10.16 12.30
C ALA A 131 1.63 -9.08 11.19
N TRP A 132 1.55 -9.50 9.93
CA TRP A 132 1.33 -8.63 8.78
C TRP A 132 0.02 -7.82 8.84
N MET A 133 -0.98 -8.29 9.59
CA MET A 133 -2.20 -7.51 9.85
C MET A 133 -1.96 -6.35 10.81
N SER A 134 -1.08 -6.53 11.79
CA SER A 134 -0.64 -5.43 12.65
C SER A 134 0.22 -4.45 11.84
N TYR A 135 1.05 -4.95 10.92
CA TYR A 135 1.84 -4.12 10.01
C TYR A 135 0.97 -3.20 9.14
N LEU A 136 -0.14 -3.70 8.58
CA LEU A 136 -1.09 -2.87 7.82
C LEU A 136 -1.64 -1.67 8.63
N MET A 137 -1.84 -1.84 9.94
CA MET A 137 -2.27 -0.75 10.83
C MET A 137 -1.16 0.26 11.09
N VAL A 138 0.08 -0.22 11.24
CA VAL A 138 1.26 0.61 11.49
C VAL A 138 1.57 1.48 10.28
N ILE A 139 1.65 0.88 9.09
CA ILE A 139 1.96 1.62 7.86
C ILE A 139 0.87 2.61 7.47
N SER A 140 -0.36 2.44 7.95
CA SER A 140 -1.40 3.47 7.79
C SER A 140 -1.04 4.78 8.52
N ARG A 141 -0.20 4.72 9.56
CA ARG A 141 0.31 5.89 10.34
C ARG A 141 1.73 6.28 9.94
N ALA A 142 2.58 5.29 9.66
CA ALA A 142 3.98 5.47 9.27
C ALA A 142 4.18 5.26 7.77
N ARG A 143 3.28 5.82 6.93
CA ARG A 143 3.21 5.52 5.49
C ARG A 143 4.56 5.63 4.80
N ARG A 144 5.34 6.68 5.05
CA ARG A 144 6.64 6.92 4.39
C ARG A 144 7.66 5.79 4.57
N ALA A 145 7.54 4.99 5.63
CA ALA A 145 8.41 3.85 5.89
C ALA A 145 7.93 2.55 5.21
N ASN A 146 6.74 2.54 4.59
CA ASN A 146 6.20 1.36 3.93
C ASN A 146 6.94 1.08 2.61
N PRO A 147 7.55 -0.11 2.44
CA PRO A 147 8.16 -0.55 1.19
C PRO A 147 7.31 -1.56 0.41
N PHE A 148 6.11 -1.94 0.88
CA PHE A 148 5.30 -3.01 0.28
C PHE A 148 3.99 -2.50 -0.29
N ASN A 149 3.56 -3.14 -1.37
CA ASN A 149 2.25 -2.90 -1.95
C ASN A 149 1.17 -3.62 -1.11
N LEU A 150 -0.05 -3.09 -1.13
CA LEU A 150 -1.21 -3.69 -0.46
C LEU A 150 -1.41 -5.17 -0.84
N VAL A 151 -1.13 -5.54 -2.09
CA VAL A 151 -1.22 -6.93 -2.56
C VAL A 151 -0.31 -7.88 -1.78
N ASP A 152 0.94 -7.46 -1.52
CA ASP A 152 1.89 -8.27 -0.76
C ASP A 152 1.40 -8.45 0.68
N ILE A 153 0.90 -7.36 1.27
CA ILE A 153 0.32 -7.38 2.62
C ILE A 153 -0.90 -8.30 2.66
N PHE A 154 -1.77 -8.30 1.64
CA PHE A 154 -2.93 -9.19 1.55
C PHE A 154 -2.55 -10.67 1.41
N LEU A 155 -1.49 -11.00 0.66
CA LEU A 155 -0.98 -12.37 0.57
C LEU A 155 -0.45 -12.85 1.92
N LYS A 156 0.41 -12.04 2.54
CA LYS A 156 0.99 -12.35 3.84
C LYS A 156 -0.06 -12.42 4.95
N ALA A 157 -1.05 -11.53 4.93
CA ALA A 157 -2.25 -11.55 5.76
C ALA A 157 -3.03 -12.86 5.66
N ALA A 158 -3.11 -13.42 4.46
CA ALA A 158 -3.77 -14.70 4.20
C ALA A 158 -2.90 -15.90 4.61
N GLY A 159 -1.66 -15.69 5.06
CA GLY A 159 -0.69 -16.75 5.34
C GLY A 159 -0.15 -17.41 4.07
N LEU A 160 0.02 -16.62 3.01
CA LEU A 160 0.49 -17.01 1.69
C LEU A 160 1.74 -16.22 1.33
N GLU A 161 2.57 -16.79 0.45
CA GLU A 161 3.79 -16.16 -0.05
C GLU A 161 3.54 -15.48 -1.40
N PRO A 162 4.15 -14.31 -1.65
CA PRO A 162 4.20 -13.73 -3.00
C PRO A 162 4.96 -14.61 -3.99
N GLU A 163 4.41 -14.76 -5.19
CA GLU A 163 4.98 -15.61 -6.26
C GLU A 163 5.54 -14.79 -7.43
N GLY A 164 5.54 -13.46 -7.35
CA GLY A 164 5.93 -12.60 -8.48
C GLY A 164 4.93 -12.60 -9.65
N VAL A 165 3.66 -12.90 -9.37
CA VAL A 165 2.59 -12.97 -10.39
C VAL A 165 1.59 -11.84 -10.18
N GLY A 166 1.29 -11.12 -11.27
CA GLY A 166 0.40 -9.96 -11.28
C GLY A 166 -1.06 -10.26 -10.89
N LEU A 167 -1.88 -9.22 -11.01
CA LEU A 167 -3.32 -9.31 -10.81
C LEU A 167 -3.96 -10.14 -11.92
N THR A 168 -5.12 -10.75 -11.67
CA THR A 168 -5.84 -11.51 -12.69
C THR A 168 -7.34 -11.38 -12.54
N VAL A 169 -8.04 -11.25 -13.66
CA VAL A 169 -9.51 -11.31 -13.75
C VAL A 169 -9.96 -12.25 -14.87
N LYS A 170 -11.19 -12.76 -14.76
CA LYS A 170 -11.87 -13.57 -15.76
C LYS A 170 -12.88 -12.71 -16.50
N ILE A 171 -12.61 -12.44 -17.77
CA ILE A 171 -13.52 -11.70 -18.64
C ILE A 171 -14.55 -12.69 -19.23
N PRO A 172 -15.86 -12.50 -18.99
CA PRO A 172 -16.89 -13.36 -19.58
C PRO A 172 -16.86 -13.35 -21.12
N PRO A 173 -17.13 -14.49 -21.80
CA PRO A 173 -17.14 -14.54 -23.27
C PRO A 173 -18.08 -13.53 -23.93
N GLU A 174 -19.23 -13.26 -23.31
CA GLU A 174 -20.18 -12.24 -23.79
C GLU A 174 -19.55 -10.84 -23.82
N ALA A 175 -18.83 -10.45 -22.75
CA ALA A 175 -18.15 -9.17 -22.68
C ALA A 175 -17.01 -9.08 -23.72
N GLN A 176 -16.30 -10.18 -23.99
CA GLN A 176 -15.31 -10.24 -25.07
C GLN A 176 -15.95 -10.01 -26.44
N SER A 177 -17.09 -10.66 -26.71
CA SER A 177 -17.85 -10.48 -27.96
C SER A 177 -18.39 -9.06 -28.12
N GLN A 178 -18.86 -8.45 -27.02
CA GLN A 178 -19.30 -7.06 -27.01
C GLN A 178 -18.14 -6.10 -27.33
N ALA A 179 -16.98 -6.30 -26.70
CA ALA A 179 -15.77 -5.52 -26.99
C ALA A 179 -15.33 -5.66 -28.45
N GLU A 180 -15.35 -6.86 -29.02
CA GLU A 180 -15.03 -7.08 -30.44
C GLU A 180 -16.01 -6.36 -31.37
N THR A 181 -17.30 -6.36 -31.02
CA THR A 181 -18.33 -5.63 -31.79
C THR A 181 -18.07 -4.12 -31.77
N VAL A 182 -17.71 -3.57 -30.61
CA VAL A 182 -17.32 -2.15 -30.49
C VAL A 182 -16.10 -1.85 -31.36
N LEU A 183 -15.06 -2.69 -31.31
CA LEU A 183 -13.81 -2.47 -32.04
C LEU A 183 -13.99 -2.57 -33.56
N THR A 184 -14.68 -3.61 -34.04
CA THR A 184 -14.97 -3.80 -35.47
C THR A 184 -15.85 -2.69 -36.05
N GLY A 185 -16.77 -2.13 -35.25
CA GLY A 185 -17.59 -0.99 -35.65
C GLY A 185 -16.82 0.30 -35.91
N LEU A 186 -15.60 0.46 -35.38
CA LEU A 186 -14.81 1.69 -35.54
C LEU A 186 -14.04 1.77 -36.86
N SER A 187 -13.85 0.64 -37.57
CA SER A 187 -13.13 0.58 -38.86
C SER A 187 -11.75 1.27 -38.83
N LEU A 188 -10.98 1.04 -37.78
CA LEU A 188 -9.67 1.67 -37.57
C LEU A 188 -8.57 1.03 -38.44
N PRO A 189 -7.57 1.81 -38.90
CA PRO A 189 -6.38 1.27 -39.53
C PRO A 189 -5.63 0.27 -38.61
N PRO A 190 -5.04 -0.83 -39.13
CA PRO A 190 -4.38 -1.87 -38.32
C PRO A 190 -3.26 -1.37 -37.40
N GLU A 191 -2.55 -0.33 -37.80
CA GLU A 191 -1.46 0.31 -37.06
C GLU A 191 -1.93 1.26 -35.94
N THR A 192 -3.24 1.43 -35.76
CA THR A 192 -3.81 2.36 -34.80
C THR A 192 -3.62 1.84 -33.38
N SER A 193 -2.91 2.60 -32.56
CA SER A 193 -2.76 2.31 -31.13
C SER A 193 -4.06 2.64 -30.39
N LEU A 194 -4.62 1.67 -29.67
CA LEU A 194 -5.80 1.87 -28.83
C LEU A 194 -5.36 2.33 -27.45
N VAL A 195 -5.74 3.55 -27.06
CA VAL A 195 -5.33 4.17 -25.80
C VAL A 195 -6.56 4.45 -24.94
N GLY A 196 -6.55 3.99 -23.70
CA GLY A 196 -7.57 4.33 -22.72
C GLY A 196 -7.21 5.63 -22.00
N LEU A 197 -8.18 6.51 -21.82
CA LEU A 197 -8.09 7.67 -20.94
C LEU A 197 -9.14 7.52 -19.84
N LEU A 198 -8.71 7.61 -18.58
CA LEU A 198 -9.62 7.56 -17.43
C LEU A 198 -9.36 8.78 -16.54
N PRO A 199 -9.98 9.93 -16.86
CA PRO A 199 -9.72 11.21 -16.21
C PRO A 199 -10.41 11.38 -14.85
N GLY A 200 -11.35 10.51 -14.53
CA GLY A 200 -12.11 10.52 -13.29
C GLY A 200 -11.41 9.82 -12.12
N ALA A 201 -11.89 10.08 -10.91
CA ALA A 201 -11.49 9.45 -9.66
C ALA A 201 -12.57 9.71 -8.60
N SER A 202 -12.54 8.95 -7.50
CA SER A 202 -13.49 9.11 -6.38
C SER A 202 -13.39 10.45 -5.64
N GLN A 203 -12.31 11.20 -5.87
CA GLN A 203 -11.97 12.44 -5.19
C GLN A 203 -11.44 13.45 -6.21
N PRO A 204 -12.00 14.67 -6.31
CA PRO A 204 -11.61 15.67 -7.32
C PRO A 204 -10.11 16.00 -7.34
N GLN A 205 -9.46 16.03 -6.18
CA GLN A 205 -8.02 16.29 -6.04
C GLN A 205 -7.12 15.25 -6.72
N ARG A 206 -7.65 14.05 -6.98
CA ARG A 206 -6.95 12.99 -7.73
C ARG A 206 -7.14 13.13 -9.23
N CYS A 207 -8.12 13.90 -9.69
CA CYS A 207 -8.43 14.07 -11.10
C CYS A 207 -7.48 15.07 -11.75
N TRP A 208 -6.56 14.60 -12.58
CA TRP A 208 -5.76 15.50 -13.41
C TRP A 208 -6.65 16.21 -14.44
N PRO A 209 -6.40 17.50 -14.77
CA PRO A 209 -7.32 18.27 -15.61
C PRO A 209 -7.61 17.64 -16.99
N PRO A 210 -8.89 17.62 -17.45
CA PRO A 210 -9.25 17.12 -18.78
C PRO A 210 -8.46 17.74 -19.93
N GLU A 211 -8.14 19.03 -19.84
CA GLU A 211 -7.34 19.76 -20.83
C GLU A 211 -5.95 19.17 -20.97
N ASN A 212 -5.37 18.68 -19.87
CA ASN A 212 -4.06 18.07 -19.88
C ASN A 212 -4.09 16.68 -20.53
N TYR A 213 -5.14 15.88 -20.28
CA TYR A 213 -5.38 14.62 -21.01
C TYR A 213 -5.52 14.86 -22.51
N ALA A 214 -6.27 15.88 -22.92
CA ALA A 214 -6.41 16.24 -24.33
C ALA A 214 -5.07 16.67 -24.97
N GLN A 215 -4.24 17.44 -24.26
CA GLN A 215 -2.90 17.81 -24.73
C GLN A 215 -2.00 16.58 -24.90
N VAL A 216 -2.05 15.61 -23.98
CA VAL A 216 -1.32 14.34 -24.13
C VAL A 216 -1.80 13.60 -25.38
N ALA A 217 -3.12 13.41 -25.53
CA ALA A 217 -3.71 12.72 -26.68
C ALA A 217 -3.35 13.39 -28.02
N ALA A 218 -3.40 14.73 -28.09
CA ALA A 218 -2.99 15.48 -29.28
C ALA A 218 -1.51 15.26 -29.63
N ARG A 219 -0.62 15.25 -28.63
CA ARG A 219 0.81 14.95 -28.82
C ARG A 219 1.05 13.54 -29.34
N LEU A 220 0.29 12.57 -28.84
CA LEU A 220 0.35 11.19 -29.34
C LEU A 220 -0.11 11.09 -30.80
N LEU A 221 -1.23 11.74 -31.15
CA LEU A 221 -1.74 11.79 -32.53
C LEU A 221 -0.75 12.41 -33.53
N HIS A 222 -0.01 13.44 -33.11
CA HIS A 222 1.02 14.04 -33.95
C HIS A 222 2.19 13.10 -34.24
N THR A 223 2.39 12.08 -33.40
CA THR A 223 3.53 11.15 -33.51
C THR A 223 3.12 9.87 -34.22
N ARG A 224 1.88 9.39 -34.02
CA ARG A 224 1.38 8.15 -34.64
C ARG A 224 -0.15 8.05 -34.65
N PRO A 225 -0.72 7.14 -35.46
CA PRO A 225 -2.15 6.84 -35.40
C PRO A 225 -2.57 6.29 -34.04
N CYS A 226 -3.51 6.96 -33.38
CA CYS A 226 -4.08 6.57 -32.10
C CYS A 226 -5.60 6.73 -32.13
N HIS A 227 -6.29 5.87 -31.38
CA HIS A 227 -7.71 6.01 -31.07
C HIS A 227 -7.92 5.96 -29.56
N PHE A 228 -8.68 6.90 -29.01
CA PHE A 228 -8.83 7.07 -27.57
C PHE A 228 -10.19 6.60 -27.06
N PHE A 229 -10.19 5.62 -26.17
CA PHE A 229 -11.37 5.25 -25.39
C PHE A 229 -11.39 6.07 -24.11
N ILE A 230 -12.44 6.87 -23.90
CA ILE A 230 -12.57 7.71 -22.72
C ILE A 230 -13.55 7.06 -21.75
N PHE A 231 -13.01 6.50 -20.67
CA PHE A 231 -13.77 5.76 -19.67
C PHE A 231 -14.19 6.65 -18.50
N GLY A 232 -15.16 6.17 -17.72
CA GLY A 232 -15.64 6.81 -16.51
C GLY A 232 -17.04 6.32 -16.14
N SER A 233 -17.50 6.67 -14.96
CA SER A 233 -18.89 6.51 -14.56
C SER A 233 -19.82 7.50 -15.29
N GLY A 234 -21.13 7.33 -15.16
CA GLY A 234 -22.11 8.25 -15.74
C GLY A 234 -21.96 9.69 -15.22
N GLY A 235 -21.59 9.86 -13.94
CA GLY A 235 -21.35 11.19 -13.34
C GLY A 235 -20.08 11.88 -13.86
N GLU A 236 -19.17 11.14 -14.49
CA GLU A 236 -17.90 11.66 -15.03
C GLU A 236 -17.98 11.96 -16.54
N ARG A 237 -19.16 11.78 -17.15
CA ARG A 237 -19.41 12.10 -18.56
C ARG A 237 -18.97 13.52 -18.96
N PRO A 238 -19.18 14.59 -18.16
CA PRO A 238 -18.70 15.92 -18.51
C PRO A 238 -17.17 16.00 -18.70
N LEU A 239 -16.39 15.21 -17.95
CA LEU A 239 -14.94 15.14 -18.11
C LEU A 239 -14.57 14.54 -19.46
N GLY A 240 -15.26 13.46 -19.86
CA GLY A 240 -14.98 12.79 -21.12
C GLY A 240 -15.40 13.60 -22.35
N GLU A 241 -16.56 14.26 -22.30
CA GLU A 241 -17.02 15.17 -23.36
C GLU A 241 -16.08 16.38 -23.52
N LYS A 242 -15.52 16.87 -22.41
CA LYS A 242 -14.52 17.95 -22.44
C LYS A 242 -13.25 17.51 -23.17
N ILE A 243 -12.75 16.30 -22.93
CA ILE A 243 -11.57 15.76 -23.64
C ILE A 243 -11.89 15.59 -25.13
N ALA A 244 -13.01 14.93 -25.44
CA ALA A 244 -13.40 14.65 -26.82
C ALA A 244 -13.59 15.93 -27.65
N SER A 245 -14.14 17.00 -27.07
CA SER A 245 -14.33 18.27 -27.78
C SER A 245 -13.03 19.02 -28.11
N LEU A 246 -11.92 18.65 -27.47
CA LEU A 246 -10.59 19.21 -27.72
C LEU A 246 -9.76 18.39 -28.72
N LEU A 247 -10.29 17.26 -29.21
CA LEU A 247 -9.61 16.35 -30.13
C LEU A 247 -10.31 16.29 -31.50
N PRO A 248 -9.59 15.92 -32.57
CA PRO A 248 -10.19 15.80 -33.90
C PRO A 248 -11.35 14.78 -33.93
N PRO A 249 -12.45 15.07 -34.64
CA PRO A 249 -13.55 14.12 -34.79
C PRO A 249 -13.09 12.75 -35.31
N GLY A 250 -13.69 11.68 -34.78
CA GLY A 250 -13.36 10.30 -35.16
C GLY A 250 -12.15 9.70 -34.43
N THR A 251 -11.41 10.46 -33.62
CA THR A 251 -10.26 9.93 -32.86
C THR A 251 -10.61 9.40 -31.47
N THR A 252 -11.87 9.53 -31.04
CA THR A 252 -12.31 9.19 -29.69
C THR A 252 -13.59 8.36 -29.67
N THR A 253 -13.69 7.43 -28.74
CA THR A 253 -14.94 6.75 -28.34
C THR A 253 -15.25 7.07 -26.89
N LEU A 254 -16.41 7.68 -26.63
CA LEU A 254 -16.85 8.02 -25.29
C LEU A 254 -17.53 6.81 -24.64
N CYS A 255 -16.88 6.24 -23.63
CA CYS A 255 -17.37 5.08 -22.85
C CYS A 255 -17.88 5.48 -21.45
N THR A 256 -17.83 6.76 -21.08
CA THR A 256 -18.26 7.26 -19.77
C THR A 256 -19.73 6.93 -19.51
N GLY A 257 -20.00 6.11 -18.49
CA GLY A 257 -21.34 5.61 -18.15
C GLY A 257 -21.91 4.59 -19.13
N GLY A 258 -21.16 4.20 -20.15
CA GLY A 258 -21.60 3.30 -21.23
C GLY A 258 -21.05 1.88 -21.14
N THR A 259 -20.40 1.52 -20.02
CA THR A 259 -19.79 0.19 -19.84
C THR A 259 -20.25 -0.44 -18.54
N SER A 260 -20.56 -1.73 -18.57
CA SER A 260 -20.56 -2.58 -17.37
C SER A 260 -19.11 -2.85 -16.94
N ILE A 261 -18.90 -3.35 -15.73
CA ILE A 261 -17.54 -3.68 -15.27
C ILE A 261 -16.91 -4.79 -16.12
N SER A 262 -17.70 -5.75 -16.60
CA SER A 262 -17.22 -6.81 -17.49
C SER A 262 -16.83 -6.29 -18.88
N LEU A 263 -17.63 -5.40 -19.47
CA LEU A 263 -17.31 -4.76 -20.75
C LEU A 263 -16.11 -3.83 -20.62
N LEU A 264 -15.97 -3.11 -19.50
CA LEU A 264 -14.77 -2.32 -19.21
C LEU A 264 -13.51 -3.20 -19.20
N ALA A 265 -13.53 -4.33 -18.48
CA ALA A 265 -12.41 -5.28 -18.47
C ALA A 265 -12.07 -5.80 -19.88
N ALA A 266 -13.11 -6.11 -20.68
CA ALA A 266 -12.96 -6.59 -22.05
C ALA A 266 -12.41 -5.54 -23.02
N LEU A 267 -12.77 -4.26 -22.86
CA LEU A 267 -12.19 -3.17 -23.65
C LEU A 267 -10.75 -2.89 -23.21
N LEU A 268 -10.49 -2.85 -21.91
CA LEU A 268 -9.15 -2.64 -21.35
C LEU A 268 -8.15 -3.67 -21.89
N SER A 269 -8.52 -4.95 -21.93
CA SER A 269 -7.65 -6.04 -22.42
C SER A 269 -7.25 -5.92 -23.90
N ARG A 270 -7.87 -5.01 -24.65
CA ARG A 270 -7.58 -4.73 -26.05
C ARG A 270 -6.76 -3.47 -26.26
N LEU A 271 -6.52 -2.69 -25.21
CA LEU A 271 -5.75 -1.45 -25.27
C LEU A 271 -4.25 -1.73 -25.31
N ASN A 272 -3.52 -0.84 -25.98
CA ASN A 272 -2.06 -0.81 -25.95
C ASN A 272 -1.52 -0.03 -24.73
N LEU A 273 -2.33 0.86 -24.16
CA LEU A 273 -1.97 1.68 -23.00
C LEU A 273 -3.23 2.22 -22.31
N LEU A 274 -3.26 2.24 -20.99
CA LEU A 274 -4.18 3.05 -20.20
C LEU A 274 -3.43 4.22 -19.54
N ILE A 275 -3.93 5.44 -19.73
CA ILE A 275 -3.46 6.65 -19.04
C ILE A 275 -4.53 7.06 -18.03
N THR A 276 -4.18 7.11 -16.74
CA THR A 276 -5.19 7.22 -15.68
C THR A 276 -4.67 7.85 -14.39
N ASN A 277 -5.58 8.37 -13.56
CA ASN A 277 -5.29 8.69 -12.16
C ASN A 277 -5.22 7.39 -11.30
N ASP A 278 -4.80 7.51 -10.04
CA ASP A 278 -4.96 6.44 -9.03
C ASP A 278 -6.45 6.19 -8.72
N THR A 279 -7.03 5.17 -9.37
CA THR A 279 -8.44 4.76 -9.24
C THR A 279 -8.64 3.27 -9.48
N GLY A 280 -9.79 2.71 -9.06
CA GLY A 280 -10.07 1.28 -9.13
C GLY A 280 -9.83 0.62 -10.50
N PRO A 281 -10.32 1.18 -11.62
CA PRO A 281 -10.09 0.59 -12.95
C PRO A 281 -8.63 0.54 -13.39
N MET A 282 -7.72 1.30 -12.78
CA MET A 282 -6.27 1.16 -12.98
C MET A 282 -5.82 -0.27 -12.69
N HIS A 283 -6.29 -0.85 -11.58
CA HIS A 283 -5.97 -2.23 -11.20
C HIS A 283 -6.65 -3.24 -12.12
N LEU A 284 -7.83 -2.94 -12.65
CA LEU A 284 -8.51 -3.79 -13.62
C LEU A 284 -7.71 -3.89 -14.92
N ALA A 285 -7.12 -2.78 -15.38
CA ALA A 285 -6.24 -2.76 -16.55
C ALA A 285 -4.95 -3.57 -16.30
N ALA A 286 -4.33 -3.40 -15.14
CA ALA A 286 -3.19 -4.23 -14.74
C ALA A 286 -3.55 -5.72 -14.69
N ALA A 287 -4.76 -6.08 -14.25
CA ALA A 287 -5.23 -7.46 -14.15
C ALA A 287 -5.57 -8.13 -15.49
N VAL A 288 -5.59 -7.37 -16.58
CA VAL A 288 -5.76 -7.86 -17.96
C VAL A 288 -4.52 -7.55 -18.81
N ASP A 289 -3.38 -7.32 -18.14
CA ASP A 289 -2.06 -7.09 -18.73
C ASP A 289 -1.95 -5.85 -19.65
N THR A 290 -2.89 -4.91 -19.56
CA THR A 290 -2.77 -3.62 -20.25
C THR A 290 -1.67 -2.79 -19.60
N PRO A 291 -0.68 -2.26 -20.36
CA PRO A 291 0.28 -1.31 -19.82
C PRO A 291 -0.44 -0.10 -19.21
N VAL A 292 0.00 0.34 -18.03
CA VAL A 292 -0.64 1.42 -17.27
C VAL A 292 0.37 2.55 -17.08
N LEU A 293 -0.07 3.77 -17.35
CA LEU A 293 0.59 5.02 -16.97
C LEU A 293 -0.31 5.73 -15.95
N ALA A 294 0.01 5.59 -14.68
CA ALA A 294 -0.83 6.04 -13.56
C ALA A 294 -0.33 7.35 -12.91
N PHE A 295 -1.25 8.20 -12.45
CA PHE A 295 -0.94 9.47 -11.78
C PHE A 295 -1.33 9.44 -10.30
N PHE A 296 -0.36 9.70 -9.42
CA PHE A 296 -0.52 9.71 -7.97
C PHE A 296 -0.46 11.15 -7.44
N LEU A 297 -1.58 11.86 -7.48
CA LEU A 297 -1.63 13.33 -7.29
C LEU A 297 -2.02 13.80 -5.89
N ALA A 298 -2.47 12.90 -5.01
CA ALA A 298 -3.05 13.24 -3.71
C ALA A 298 -2.34 12.51 -2.56
N GLY A 299 -3.09 11.96 -1.60
CA GLY A 299 -2.54 11.29 -0.41
C GLY A 299 -2.05 9.86 -0.64
N ALA A 300 -2.33 9.26 -1.80
CA ALA A 300 -1.87 7.91 -2.12
C ALA A 300 -0.42 7.91 -2.62
N ARG A 301 0.34 6.88 -2.24
CA ARG A 301 1.70 6.63 -2.71
C ARG A 301 1.71 5.46 -3.69
N VAL A 302 2.62 5.52 -4.65
CA VAL A 302 2.87 4.45 -5.62
C VAL A 302 3.25 3.15 -4.92
N GLN A 303 4.11 3.21 -3.89
CA GLN A 303 4.51 1.99 -3.18
C GLN A 303 3.31 1.30 -2.50
N ASP A 304 2.31 2.06 -2.04
CA ASP A 304 1.18 1.52 -1.29
C ASP A 304 0.17 0.83 -2.21
N THR A 305 -0.21 1.47 -3.33
CA THR A 305 -1.33 1.04 -4.20
C THR A 305 -1.07 1.18 -5.69
N GLY A 306 0.18 1.32 -6.12
CA GLY A 306 0.55 1.31 -7.54
C GLY A 306 0.06 0.05 -8.27
N PRO A 307 -0.10 0.11 -9.61
CA PRO A 307 -0.51 -1.04 -10.40
C PRO A 307 0.51 -2.19 -10.22
N VAL A 308 -0.02 -3.38 -9.99
CA VAL A 308 0.77 -4.59 -9.70
C VAL A 308 0.89 -5.45 -10.94
N GLY A 309 2.13 -5.77 -11.30
CA GLY A 309 2.51 -6.41 -12.56
C GLY A 309 3.82 -5.81 -13.06
N ALA A 310 4.48 -6.43 -14.03
CA ALA A 310 5.73 -5.90 -14.57
C ALA A 310 5.46 -4.90 -15.71
N GLY A 311 6.20 -3.79 -15.74
CA GLY A 311 6.22 -2.88 -16.90
C GLY A 311 5.16 -1.77 -16.91
N HIS A 312 4.44 -1.55 -15.81
CA HIS A 312 3.61 -0.36 -15.63
C HIS A 312 4.46 0.82 -15.14
N LEU A 313 4.02 2.03 -15.46
CA LEU A 313 4.63 3.27 -14.99
C LEU A 313 3.68 4.03 -14.07
N SER A 314 4.23 4.59 -13.00
CA SER A 314 3.49 5.48 -12.10
C SER A 314 4.25 6.79 -11.90
N LEU A 315 3.54 7.90 -12.05
CA LEU A 315 4.06 9.26 -11.97
C LEU A 315 3.64 9.89 -10.65
N GLU A 316 4.63 10.38 -9.90
CA GLU A 316 4.44 11.11 -8.65
C GLU A 316 5.06 12.51 -8.73
N PRO A 317 4.34 13.55 -8.29
CA PRO A 317 4.94 14.86 -8.03
C PRO A 317 6.08 14.75 -7.01
N ARG A 318 7.23 15.31 -7.35
CA ARG A 318 8.35 15.49 -6.42
C ARG A 318 8.23 16.85 -5.75
N LEU A 319 7.39 16.91 -4.71
CA LEU A 319 7.08 18.13 -3.96
C LEU A 319 7.13 17.85 -2.46
N ASP A 320 7.55 18.82 -1.64
CA ASP A 320 7.61 18.67 -0.18
C ASP A 320 6.24 18.37 0.46
N CYS A 321 5.16 18.82 -0.21
CA CYS A 321 3.79 18.58 0.21
C CYS A 321 3.18 17.28 -0.35
N HIS A 322 3.96 16.43 -1.04
CA HIS A 322 3.53 15.14 -1.58
C HIS A 322 4.17 13.96 -0.80
N PRO A 323 3.41 12.90 -0.45
CA PRO A 323 1.96 12.74 -0.64
C PRO A 323 1.17 13.76 0.19
N CYS A 324 0.01 14.16 -0.32
CA CYS A 324 -0.76 15.26 0.28
C CYS A 324 -1.36 14.88 1.64
N HIS A 325 -1.00 15.64 2.69
CA HIS A 325 -1.57 15.48 4.03
C HIS A 325 -2.95 16.11 4.20
N TYR A 326 -3.28 17.13 3.39
CA TYR A 326 -4.53 17.89 3.48
C TYR A 326 -5.21 18.00 2.10
N PRO A 327 -5.59 16.87 1.48
CA PRO A 327 -6.09 16.85 0.11
C PRO A 327 -7.41 17.62 -0.06
N ASP A 328 -8.28 17.61 0.96
CA ASP A 328 -9.63 18.19 0.88
C ASP A 328 -9.66 19.72 1.08
N SER A 329 -8.55 20.33 1.49
CA SER A 329 -8.44 21.77 1.74
C SER A 329 -7.41 22.47 0.86
N CYS A 330 -6.75 21.75 -0.06
CA CYS A 330 -5.73 22.31 -0.93
C CYS A 330 -6.35 23.06 -2.11
N SER A 331 -5.98 24.34 -2.29
CA SER A 331 -6.38 25.16 -3.44
C SER A 331 -5.27 25.37 -4.48
N LEU A 332 -4.05 24.92 -4.18
CA LEU A 332 -2.86 25.24 -4.99
C LEU A 332 -2.64 24.28 -6.17
N PHE A 333 -3.05 23.02 -6.03
CA PHE A 333 -2.89 21.96 -7.05
C PHE A 333 -1.52 21.90 -7.74
N LYS A 334 -0.42 22.25 -7.02
CA LYS A 334 0.96 22.18 -7.55
C LYS A 334 1.31 20.79 -8.09
N CYS A 335 0.76 19.74 -7.46
CA CYS A 335 0.89 18.36 -7.91
C CYS A 335 0.40 18.14 -9.35
N HIS A 336 -0.67 18.81 -9.77
CA HIS A 336 -1.20 18.66 -11.14
C HIS A 336 -0.27 19.31 -12.16
N ALA A 337 0.32 20.46 -11.81
CA ALA A 337 1.27 21.17 -12.67
C ALA A 337 2.63 20.47 -12.78
N ALA A 338 3.03 19.72 -11.75
CA ALA A 338 4.27 18.94 -11.73
C ALA A 338 4.29 17.83 -12.80
N LEU A 339 3.12 17.29 -13.15
CA LEU A 339 2.96 16.39 -14.29
C LEU A 339 2.63 17.24 -15.51
N SER A 340 3.62 17.55 -16.35
CA SER A 340 3.35 18.28 -17.59
C SER A 340 2.82 17.36 -18.69
N PRO A 341 1.89 17.81 -19.56
CA PRO A 341 1.42 17.02 -20.70
C PRO A 341 2.54 16.54 -21.62
N GLU A 342 3.62 17.31 -21.76
CA GLU A 342 4.82 16.94 -22.51
C GLU A 342 5.50 15.73 -21.88
N ALA A 343 5.69 15.76 -20.56
CA ALA A 343 6.33 14.69 -19.82
C ALA A 343 5.51 13.39 -19.90
N VAL A 344 4.20 13.50 -19.66
CA VAL A 344 3.28 12.37 -19.72
C VAL A 344 3.24 11.76 -21.12
N ALA A 345 3.14 12.58 -22.18
CA ALA A 345 3.15 12.10 -23.56
C ALA A 345 4.44 11.36 -23.92
N ALA A 346 5.60 11.84 -23.44
CA ALA A 346 6.88 11.17 -23.67
C ALA A 346 6.93 9.75 -23.05
N TRP A 347 6.44 9.60 -21.81
CA TRP A 347 6.36 8.28 -21.16
C TRP A 347 5.30 7.37 -21.79
N ALA A 348 4.17 7.93 -22.21
CA ALA A 348 3.15 7.19 -22.96
C ALA A 348 3.68 6.66 -24.29
N LEU A 349 4.43 7.47 -25.05
CA LEU A 349 5.09 7.03 -26.28
C LEU A 349 6.09 5.91 -26.01
N HIS A 350 6.87 6.01 -24.93
CA HIS A 350 7.84 4.97 -24.57
C HIS A 350 7.17 3.62 -24.32
N LEU A 351 6.02 3.61 -23.65
CA LEU A 351 5.20 2.41 -23.44
C LEU A 351 4.58 1.89 -24.75
N LEU A 352 4.00 2.77 -25.57
CA LEU A 352 3.40 2.40 -26.86
C LEU A 352 4.42 1.83 -27.86
N GLU A 353 5.65 2.34 -27.83
CA GLU A 353 6.76 1.84 -28.64
C GLU A 353 7.45 0.61 -28.04
N LYS A 354 7.05 0.18 -26.84
CA LYS A 354 7.66 -0.94 -26.11
C LYS A 354 9.18 -0.79 -25.98
N ARG A 355 9.65 0.44 -25.79
CA ARG A 355 11.08 0.72 -25.59
C ARG A 355 11.52 0.15 -24.22
N PRO A 356 12.79 -0.25 -24.05
CA PRO A 356 13.29 -0.73 -22.76
C PRO A 356 13.06 0.29 -21.64
N LEU A 357 12.44 -0.15 -20.54
CA LEU A 357 12.17 0.69 -19.36
C LEU A 357 13.37 0.66 -18.41
N THR A 358 14.49 1.23 -18.84
CA THR A 358 15.72 1.31 -18.04
C THR A 358 15.85 2.66 -17.35
N PRO A 359 16.55 2.74 -16.20
CA PRO A 359 16.80 4.01 -15.53
C PRO A 359 17.49 5.05 -16.44
N ILE A 360 17.04 6.31 -16.34
CA ILE A 360 17.51 7.44 -17.13
C ILE A 360 18.12 8.53 -16.23
N PRO A 361 19.05 9.36 -16.73
CA PRO A 361 19.55 10.52 -16.00
C PRO A 361 18.43 11.55 -15.71
N ASP A 362 18.54 12.25 -14.58
CA ASP A 362 17.69 13.40 -14.29
C ASP A 362 17.92 14.53 -15.30
N ALA A 363 16.87 15.32 -15.54
CA ALA A 363 16.90 16.44 -16.47
C ALA A 363 15.91 17.51 -16.04
N LEU A 364 16.14 18.77 -16.44
CA LEU A 364 15.30 19.91 -16.05
C LEU A 364 13.81 19.68 -16.35
N ARG A 365 13.49 19.00 -17.46
CA ARG A 365 12.11 18.67 -17.87
C ARG A 365 11.39 17.70 -16.92
N TRP A 366 12.10 17.02 -16.01
CA TRP A 366 11.55 16.09 -15.04
C TRP A 366 11.70 16.57 -13.58
N ARG A 367 12.20 17.78 -13.35
CA ARG A 367 12.66 18.24 -12.02
C ARG A 367 11.64 18.03 -10.88
N ASP A 368 10.36 18.24 -11.19
CA ASP A 368 9.22 18.18 -10.27
C ASP A 368 8.47 16.84 -10.35
N LEU A 369 9.00 15.87 -11.09
CA LEU A 369 8.35 14.59 -11.38
C LEU A 369 9.27 13.42 -10.99
N GLN A 370 8.69 12.40 -10.40
CA GLN A 370 9.30 11.07 -10.32
C GLN A 370 8.48 10.04 -11.08
N VAL A 371 9.17 9.12 -11.75
CA VAL A 371 8.56 8.01 -12.47
C VAL A 371 9.04 6.71 -11.87
N TYR A 372 8.11 5.82 -11.54
CA TYR A 372 8.40 4.49 -11.02
C TYR A 372 7.99 3.42 -12.01
N LEU A 373 8.84 2.41 -12.16
CA LEU A 373 8.59 1.17 -12.88
C LEU A 373 8.09 0.10 -11.91
N SER A 374 6.96 -0.52 -12.23
CA SER A 374 6.48 -1.69 -11.50
C SER A 374 7.26 -2.95 -11.89
N THR A 375 7.68 -3.72 -10.89
CA THR A 375 8.46 -4.95 -11.04
C THR A 375 8.32 -5.83 -9.79
N TRP A 376 9.11 -6.89 -9.70
CA TRP A 376 9.22 -7.78 -8.55
C TRP A 376 10.63 -7.76 -7.99
N ASP A 377 10.75 -7.97 -6.69
CA ASP A 377 12.04 -8.37 -6.11
C ASP A 377 12.24 -9.91 -6.22
N PRO A 378 13.43 -10.43 -5.91
CA PRO A 378 13.71 -11.87 -6.00
C PRO A 378 12.84 -12.75 -5.09
N THR A 379 12.23 -12.18 -4.05
CA THR A 379 11.32 -12.88 -3.14
C THR A 379 9.87 -12.88 -3.62
N GLY A 380 9.62 -12.36 -4.82
CA GLY A 380 8.28 -12.30 -5.42
C GLY A 380 7.39 -11.17 -4.90
N HIS A 381 7.88 -10.33 -3.98
CA HIS A 381 7.14 -9.16 -3.49
C HIS A 381 7.14 -8.06 -4.56
N HIS A 382 6.02 -7.36 -4.71
CA HIS A 382 5.92 -6.28 -5.68
C HIS A 382 6.82 -5.09 -5.29
N ALA A 383 7.39 -4.42 -6.29
CA ALA A 383 8.26 -3.27 -6.11
C ALA A 383 7.98 -2.20 -7.17
N HIS A 384 8.17 -0.94 -6.77
CA HIS A 384 8.14 0.22 -7.65
C HIS A 384 9.48 0.92 -7.58
N LEU A 385 10.27 0.79 -8.65
CA LEU A 385 11.64 1.28 -8.71
C LEU A 385 11.72 2.61 -9.47
N PRO A 386 12.50 3.60 -9.01
CA PRO A 386 12.59 4.88 -9.68
C PRO A 386 13.31 4.74 -11.03
N LEU A 387 12.73 5.28 -12.09
CA LEU A 387 13.35 5.34 -13.42
C LEU A 387 14.20 6.59 -13.60
N ILE A 388 13.83 7.72 -13.02
CA ILE A 388 14.68 8.92 -13.07
C ILE A 388 15.69 8.80 -11.93
N ARG A 389 16.97 8.64 -12.31
CA ARG A 389 18.08 8.45 -11.37
C ARG A 389 18.39 9.76 -10.67
N ARG A 390 18.28 9.74 -9.34
CA ARG A 390 18.61 10.86 -8.44
C ARG A 390 19.48 10.37 -7.30
N SER A 391 20.15 11.29 -6.61
CA SER A 391 20.93 10.97 -5.42
C SER A 391 20.09 10.15 -4.44
N LEU A 392 20.64 9.04 -3.98
CA LEU A 392 20.03 8.24 -2.93
C LEU A 392 19.88 9.12 -1.68
N ASP A 393 18.65 9.33 -1.24
CA ASP A 393 18.34 10.07 -0.01
C ASP A 393 18.12 9.14 1.18
N ARG A 394 18.14 9.73 2.37
CA ARG A 394 17.92 9.05 3.66
C ARG A 394 16.60 8.25 3.66
N GLN A 395 15.51 8.82 3.13
CA GLN A 395 14.20 8.16 3.17
C GLN A 395 14.18 6.89 2.30
N HIS A 396 14.66 6.97 1.06
CA HIS A 396 14.72 5.83 0.14
C HIS A 396 15.66 4.75 0.65
N PHE A 397 16.82 5.13 1.18
CA PHE A 397 17.76 4.19 1.78
C PHE A 397 17.08 3.38 2.90
N TRP A 398 16.51 4.05 3.91
CA TRP A 398 15.90 3.34 5.03
C TRP A 398 14.65 2.55 4.65
N THR A 399 13.86 3.02 3.68
CA THR A 399 12.71 2.26 3.16
C THR A 399 13.17 0.94 2.51
N LEU A 400 14.28 0.95 1.77
CA LEU A 400 14.87 -0.25 1.15
C LEU A 400 15.48 -1.19 2.20
N ILE A 401 16.12 -0.65 3.25
CA ILE A 401 16.58 -1.47 4.39
C ILE A 401 15.39 -2.11 5.10
N HIS A 402 14.33 -1.35 5.39
CA HIS A 402 13.11 -1.86 6.02
C HIS A 402 12.47 -2.97 5.18
N ARG A 403 12.52 -2.90 3.85
CA ARG A 403 12.04 -3.98 2.96
C ARG A 403 12.73 -5.31 3.26
N ALA A 404 14.02 -5.32 3.55
CA ALA A 404 14.74 -6.53 3.90
C ALA A 404 14.50 -6.98 5.36
N VAL A 405 14.18 -6.06 6.26
CA VAL A 405 13.95 -6.34 7.68
C VAL A 405 12.56 -6.94 7.94
N TRP A 406 11.50 -6.31 7.39
CA TRP A 406 10.12 -6.63 7.75
C TRP A 406 9.73 -8.10 7.53
N PRO A 407 10.04 -8.77 6.39
CA PRO A 407 9.70 -10.18 6.22
C PRO A 407 10.41 -11.07 7.25
N ARG A 408 11.72 -10.84 7.47
CA ARG A 408 12.50 -11.57 8.49
C ARG A 408 11.93 -11.38 9.90
N PHE A 409 11.39 -10.19 10.19
CA PHE A 409 10.80 -9.87 11.49
C PHE A 409 9.38 -10.44 11.65
N LEU A 410 8.49 -10.21 10.67
CA LEU A 410 7.07 -10.53 10.76
C LEU A 410 6.79 -12.03 10.59
N ASP A 411 7.62 -12.74 9.81
CA ASP A 411 7.46 -14.19 9.59
C ASP A 411 8.13 -15.03 10.70
N GLY A 412 8.84 -14.39 11.64
CA GLY A 412 9.55 -15.02 12.75
C GLY A 412 11.01 -15.37 12.40
N ALA A 413 11.96 -14.75 13.10
CA ALA A 413 13.39 -14.82 12.81
C ALA A 413 13.92 -16.26 12.75
N GLY A 414 14.41 -16.66 11.56
CA GLY A 414 15.02 -17.97 11.30
C GLY A 414 14.89 -18.47 9.86
N ALA A 415 14.06 -17.85 9.03
CA ALA A 415 14.08 -18.19 7.60
C ALA A 415 15.43 -17.76 7.02
N ALA A 416 16.25 -18.74 6.66
CA ALA A 416 17.26 -18.63 5.63
C ALA A 416 16.57 -18.27 4.31
N GLY A 417 16.03 -17.06 4.24
CA GLY A 417 15.48 -16.48 3.02
C GLY A 417 16.63 -16.02 2.15
N GLU A 418 16.41 -16.02 0.84
CA GLU A 418 17.35 -15.43 -0.11
C GLU A 418 17.72 -14.02 0.36
N SER A 419 19.02 -13.76 0.45
CA SER A 419 19.49 -12.43 0.81
C SER A 419 19.05 -11.45 -0.28
N LEU A 420 18.31 -10.40 0.09
CA LEU A 420 18.03 -9.29 -0.80
C LEU A 420 19.29 -8.45 -1.10
N GLU A 421 20.45 -8.75 -0.49
CA GLU A 421 21.71 -8.01 -0.67
C GLU A 421 22.08 -7.79 -2.17
N PRO A 422 22.07 -8.81 -3.06
CA PRO A 422 22.45 -8.59 -4.46
C PRO A 422 21.48 -7.65 -5.17
N TRP A 423 20.19 -7.78 -4.89
CA TRP A 423 19.15 -6.94 -5.48
C TRP A 423 19.23 -5.51 -4.95
N LEU A 424 19.36 -5.32 -3.63
CA LEU A 424 19.55 -3.99 -3.02
C LEU A 424 20.76 -3.27 -3.61
N ARG A 425 21.88 -3.99 -3.77
CA ARG A 425 23.08 -3.45 -4.41
C ARG A 425 22.80 -2.99 -5.83
N GLU A 426 22.13 -3.81 -6.64
CA GLU A 426 21.72 -3.45 -8.00
C GLU A 426 20.83 -2.20 -7.99
N ILE A 427 19.84 -2.12 -7.10
CA ILE A 427 18.96 -0.96 -6.98
C ILE A 427 19.75 0.30 -6.66
N PHE A 428 20.62 0.26 -5.65
CA PHE A 428 21.42 1.42 -5.26
C PHE A 428 22.33 1.90 -6.39
N THR A 429 22.90 0.99 -7.20
CA THR A 429 23.81 1.36 -8.31
C THR A 429 23.10 1.77 -9.59
N SER A 430 21.98 1.13 -9.91
CA SER A 430 21.30 1.26 -11.21
C SER A 430 20.19 2.30 -11.19
N HIS A 431 19.47 2.42 -10.07
CA HIS A 431 18.30 3.29 -9.95
C HIS A 431 18.57 4.61 -9.23
N PHE A 432 19.69 4.70 -8.50
CA PHE A 432 20.10 5.93 -7.82
C PHE A 432 21.45 6.43 -8.34
N LEU A 433 21.70 7.71 -8.09
CA LEU A 433 23.04 8.28 -8.08
C LEU A 433 23.59 8.14 -6.66
N PRO A 434 24.92 8.24 -6.48
CA PRO A 434 25.50 8.28 -5.16
C PRO A 434 24.85 9.37 -4.27
N PRO A 435 24.79 9.14 -2.94
CA PRO A 435 24.15 10.06 -2.02
C PRO A 435 24.81 11.44 -2.09
N ALA A 436 24.00 12.51 -2.03
CA ALA A 436 24.51 13.88 -1.95
C ALA A 436 24.67 14.33 -0.48
N ASP A 437 23.87 13.76 0.41
CA ASP A 437 23.77 14.11 1.83
C ASP A 437 23.97 12.86 2.71
N ASP A 438 24.09 13.08 4.03
CA ASP A 438 24.13 11.99 4.99
C ASP A 438 22.83 11.15 4.95
N LEU A 439 22.99 9.84 4.78
CA LEU A 439 21.91 8.86 4.84
C LEU A 439 21.45 8.58 6.28
N GLY A 440 22.03 9.24 7.29
CA GLY A 440 21.71 9.04 8.70
C GLY A 440 22.18 7.68 9.21
N LEU A 441 23.27 7.14 8.68
CA LEU A 441 23.77 5.82 9.05
C LEU A 441 24.20 5.78 10.52
N ALA A 442 25.01 6.75 10.95
CA ALA A 442 25.51 6.81 12.32
C ALA A 442 24.38 7.03 13.32
N SER A 443 23.49 8.00 13.04
CA SER A 443 22.33 8.31 13.89
C SER A 443 21.33 7.16 13.93
N GLY A 444 21.02 6.53 12.79
CA GLY A 444 20.16 5.34 12.72
C GLY A 444 20.74 4.15 13.49
N CYS A 445 22.03 3.83 13.30
CA CYS A 445 22.71 2.78 14.07
C CYS A 445 22.69 3.06 15.58
N GLN A 446 22.88 4.32 15.99
CA GLN A 446 22.79 4.72 17.39
C GLN A 446 21.36 4.54 17.93
N ALA A 447 20.34 4.95 17.17
CA ALA A 447 18.94 4.77 17.54
C ALA A 447 18.57 3.29 17.71
N PHE A 448 19.05 2.40 16.83
CA PHE A 448 18.85 0.96 17.00
C PHE A 448 19.58 0.42 18.23
N LYS A 449 20.79 0.88 18.57
CA LYS A 449 21.47 0.48 19.81
C LYS A 449 20.72 0.93 21.05
N GLU A 450 20.19 2.15 21.05
CA GLU A 450 19.33 2.66 22.13
C GLU A 450 18.03 1.85 22.24
N LEU A 451 17.41 1.49 21.12
CA LEU A 451 16.26 0.59 21.08
C LEU A 451 16.59 -0.77 21.72
N LEU A 452 17.77 -1.34 21.43
CA LEU A 452 18.21 -2.61 22.02
C LEU A 452 18.38 -2.50 23.54
N ASP A 453 18.96 -1.40 24.06
CA ASP A 453 19.08 -1.16 25.51
C ASP A 453 17.72 -1.08 26.19
N LEU A 454 16.82 -0.22 25.66
CA LEU A 454 15.48 -0.03 26.19
C LEU A 454 14.68 -1.34 26.20
N THR A 455 14.74 -2.11 25.11
CA THR A 455 14.02 -3.38 24.99
C THR A 455 14.62 -4.48 25.85
N SER A 456 15.94 -4.54 26.02
CA SER A 456 16.58 -5.48 26.95
C SER A 456 16.18 -5.20 28.40
N ARG A 457 16.21 -3.93 28.82
CA ARG A 457 15.74 -3.51 30.14
C ARG A 457 14.25 -3.84 30.34
N GLY A 458 13.42 -3.53 29.34
CA GLY A 458 11.98 -3.84 29.39
C GLY A 458 11.68 -5.32 29.46
N GLU A 459 12.38 -6.14 28.67
CA GLU A 459 12.24 -7.60 28.70
C GLU A 459 12.65 -8.16 30.07
N GLU A 460 13.78 -7.72 30.63
CA GLU A 460 14.25 -8.16 31.95
C GLU A 460 13.22 -7.82 33.04
N MET A 461 12.75 -6.58 33.08
CA MET A 461 11.76 -6.13 34.07
C MET A 461 10.42 -6.85 33.91
N ALA A 462 9.98 -7.11 32.67
CA ALA A 462 8.75 -7.87 32.40
C ALA A 462 8.88 -9.35 32.82
N ARG A 463 10.04 -9.98 32.61
CA ARG A 463 10.32 -11.34 33.09
C ARG A 463 10.37 -11.41 34.62
N GLN A 464 10.99 -10.43 35.27
CA GLN A 464 10.96 -10.32 36.73
C GLN A 464 9.51 -10.16 37.25
N LEU A 465 8.70 -9.34 36.58
CA LEU A 465 7.28 -9.20 36.92
C LEU A 465 6.50 -10.51 36.74
N LEU A 466 6.81 -11.29 35.70
CA LEU A 466 6.22 -12.61 35.45
C LEU A 466 6.58 -13.60 36.56
N ASP A 467 7.83 -13.66 36.98
CA ASP A 467 8.26 -14.53 38.08
C ASP A 467 7.58 -14.11 39.40
N LEU A 468 7.47 -12.80 39.62
CA LEU A 468 6.81 -12.24 40.80
C LEU A 468 5.31 -12.49 40.82
N SER A 469 4.61 -12.42 39.69
CA SER A 469 3.17 -12.66 39.62
C SER A 469 2.79 -14.13 39.85
N GLN A 470 3.71 -15.06 39.55
CA GLN A 470 3.56 -16.48 39.84
C GLN A 470 3.78 -16.80 41.33
N SER A 471 4.55 -15.97 42.05
CA SER A 471 4.67 -16.03 43.50
C SER A 471 3.49 -15.28 44.14
N SER A 472 2.86 -15.79 45.21
CA SER A 472 1.64 -15.22 45.83
C SER A 472 1.82 -13.83 46.49
N ARG A 473 2.27 -12.83 45.72
CA ARG A 473 2.50 -11.44 46.11
C ARG A 473 1.20 -10.65 46.08
N SER A 474 1.17 -9.54 46.81
CA SER A 474 0.00 -8.66 46.82
C SER A 474 -0.13 -7.90 45.48
N PRO A 475 -1.35 -7.62 45.01
CA PRO A 475 -1.58 -6.81 43.81
C PRO A 475 -0.90 -5.43 43.85
N ALA A 476 -0.86 -4.79 45.03
CA ALA A 476 -0.19 -3.49 45.20
C ALA A 476 1.33 -3.56 44.95
N PHE A 477 1.97 -4.66 45.34
CA PHE A 477 3.38 -4.88 45.07
C PHE A 477 3.64 -5.11 43.58
N LEU A 478 2.83 -5.94 42.92
CA LEU A 478 2.91 -6.18 41.48
C LEU A 478 2.68 -4.88 40.68
N TRP A 479 1.73 -4.04 41.11
CA TRP A 479 1.48 -2.73 40.50
C TRP A 479 2.69 -1.80 40.60
N GLN A 480 3.35 -1.75 41.76
CA GLN A 480 4.57 -0.94 41.94
C GLN A 480 5.69 -1.37 40.99
N GLN A 481 5.87 -2.68 40.76
CA GLN A 481 6.84 -3.20 39.81
C GLN A 481 6.45 -2.87 38.35
N ALA A 482 5.16 -3.00 38.01
CA ALA A 482 4.65 -2.64 36.69
C ALA A 482 4.85 -1.15 36.37
N GLU A 483 4.75 -0.26 37.36
CA GLU A 483 4.97 1.19 37.18
C GLU A 483 6.40 1.53 36.73
N ALA A 484 7.39 0.70 37.11
CA ALA A 484 8.75 0.86 36.63
C ALA A 484 8.85 0.54 35.12
N ILE A 485 8.14 -0.49 34.65
CA ILE A 485 8.10 -0.88 33.24
C ILE A 485 7.42 0.21 32.40
N ARG A 486 6.34 0.81 32.91
CA ARG A 486 5.61 1.90 32.25
C ARG A 486 6.47 3.13 31.93
N LYS A 487 7.64 3.29 32.57
CA LYS A 487 8.58 4.38 32.28
C LYS A 487 9.35 4.18 30.97
N ILE A 488 9.41 2.96 30.45
CA ILE A 488 10.08 2.64 29.18
C ILE A 488 9.26 3.14 27.99
N ASP A 489 7.94 3.07 28.06
CA ASP A 489 7.08 3.47 26.94
C ASP A 489 7.29 4.94 26.51
N PRO A 490 7.37 5.94 27.42
CA PRO A 490 7.78 7.30 27.08
C PRO A 490 9.17 7.43 26.46
N GLU A 491 10.13 6.60 26.88
CA GLU A 491 11.49 6.58 26.29
C GLU A 491 11.44 6.06 24.84
N LEU A 492 10.70 4.97 24.60
CA LEU A 492 10.45 4.46 23.25
C LEU A 492 9.75 5.49 22.35
N HIS A 493 8.74 6.20 22.86
CA HIS A 493 8.07 7.26 22.10
C HIS A 493 9.05 8.39 21.75
N ARG A 494 9.89 8.82 22.69
CA ARG A 494 10.89 9.86 22.44
C ARG A 494 11.87 9.42 21.36
N LEU A 495 12.33 8.17 21.43
CA LEU A 495 13.22 7.59 20.43
C LEU A 495 12.55 7.55 19.04
N ALA A 496 11.28 7.12 18.96
CA ALA A 496 10.52 7.11 17.71
C ALA A 496 10.35 8.50 17.09
N VAL A 497 10.10 9.53 17.91
CA VAL A 497 9.97 10.93 17.43
C VAL A 497 11.30 11.47 16.93
N GLY A 498 12.41 11.15 17.59
CA GLY A 498 13.74 11.62 17.21
C GLY A 498 14.37 10.85 16.04
N SER A 499 13.93 9.63 15.77
CA SER A 499 14.58 8.70 14.85
C SER A 499 13.56 7.98 13.93
N PRO A 500 13.29 8.52 12.74
CA PRO A 500 12.38 7.92 11.76
C PRO A 500 12.70 6.46 11.40
N GLU A 501 13.98 6.07 11.50
CA GLU A 501 14.50 4.74 11.17
C GLU A 501 13.92 3.62 12.04
N VAL A 502 13.64 3.93 13.30
CA VAL A 502 13.13 2.97 14.29
C VAL A 502 11.64 3.15 14.57
N ALA A 503 11.08 4.31 14.18
CA ALA A 503 9.73 4.73 14.52
C ALA A 503 8.66 3.70 14.14
N ALA A 504 8.74 3.11 12.94
CA ALA A 504 7.76 2.13 12.47
C ALA A 504 7.78 0.82 13.30
N PHE A 505 8.95 0.37 13.76
CA PHE A 505 9.07 -0.82 14.63
C PHE A 505 8.51 -0.55 16.04
N ILE A 506 8.76 0.64 16.57
CA ILE A 506 8.21 1.06 17.86
C ILE A 506 6.69 1.20 17.79
N GLU A 507 6.15 1.81 16.73
CA GLU A 507 4.70 1.87 16.51
C GLU A 507 4.08 0.47 16.35
N PHE A 508 4.81 -0.46 15.71
CA PHE A 508 4.40 -1.87 15.63
C PHE A 508 4.29 -2.52 17.00
N TYR A 509 5.28 -2.32 17.88
CA TYR A 509 5.20 -2.76 19.27
C TYR A 509 3.94 -2.24 19.96
N PHE A 510 3.65 -0.93 19.88
CA PHE A 510 2.44 -0.37 20.48
C PHE A 510 1.16 -0.90 19.84
N GLN A 511 1.16 -1.15 18.54
CA GLN A 511 0.00 -1.73 17.86
C GLN A 511 -0.30 -3.15 18.34
N GLU A 512 0.71 -3.98 18.59
CA GLU A 512 0.52 -5.31 19.15
C GLU A 512 0.03 -5.26 20.60
N GLN A 513 0.52 -4.30 21.40
CA GLN A 513 0.07 -4.11 22.79
C GLN A 513 -1.43 -3.76 22.90
N ARG A 514 -1.98 -3.01 21.94
CA ARG A 514 -3.41 -2.65 21.94
C ARG A 514 -4.35 -3.85 21.77
N GLY A 515 -3.84 -4.97 21.25
CA GLY A 515 -4.60 -6.21 21.11
C GLY A 515 -4.69 -7.04 22.38
N ASN A 516 -3.94 -6.69 23.44
CA ASN A 516 -3.91 -7.45 24.68
C ASN A 516 -5.13 -7.10 25.54
N ALA A 517 -5.87 -8.16 25.90
CA ALA A 517 -7.22 -8.10 26.44
C ALA A 517 -7.33 -8.89 27.75
N GLU A 518 -6.25 -8.91 28.52
CA GLU A 518 -6.08 -9.83 29.63
C GLU A 518 -6.04 -9.05 30.95
N THR A 519 -6.62 -9.62 32.00
CA THR A 519 -6.60 -9.04 33.35
C THR A 519 -5.71 -9.85 34.29
N ASP A 520 -5.31 -11.06 33.88
CA ASP A 520 -4.34 -11.88 34.58
C ASP A 520 -2.92 -11.29 34.45
N ALA A 521 -2.33 -10.92 35.59
CA ALA A 521 -1.00 -10.30 35.66
C ALA A 521 0.12 -11.23 35.15
N ASN A 522 -0.02 -12.56 35.27
CA ASN A 522 0.96 -13.51 34.75
C ASN A 522 0.98 -13.47 33.22
N ILE A 523 -0.21 -13.54 32.61
CA ILE A 523 -0.33 -13.57 31.16
C ILE A 523 0.12 -12.23 30.57
N LEU A 524 -0.28 -11.11 31.17
CA LEU A 524 0.15 -9.77 30.76
C LEU A 524 1.67 -9.60 30.83
N ALA A 525 2.29 -10.01 31.94
CA ALA A 525 3.74 -9.92 32.10
C ALA A 525 4.49 -10.78 31.06
N GLY A 526 3.98 -11.98 30.78
CA GLY A 526 4.52 -12.85 29.72
C GLY A 526 4.38 -12.26 28.32
N GLN A 527 3.21 -11.71 27.99
CA GLN A 527 2.97 -11.03 26.71
C GLN A 527 3.86 -9.80 26.53
N LEU A 528 4.05 -9.03 27.60
CA LEU A 528 4.92 -7.84 27.60
C LEU A 528 6.39 -8.22 27.40
N ALA A 529 6.88 -9.25 28.12
CA ALA A 529 8.23 -9.77 27.93
C ALA A 529 8.45 -10.25 26.48
N GLN A 530 7.48 -10.97 25.91
CA GLN A 530 7.53 -11.42 24.53
C GLN A 530 7.52 -10.26 23.53
N ALA A 531 6.76 -9.19 23.81
CA ALA A 531 6.72 -8.02 22.95
C ALA A 531 8.03 -7.24 22.94
N TYR A 532 8.65 -7.02 24.10
CA TYR A 532 10.00 -6.45 24.18
C TYR A 532 11.01 -7.33 23.45
N HIS A 533 10.96 -8.65 23.66
CA HIS A 533 11.83 -9.59 22.96
C HIS A 533 11.69 -9.48 21.43
N ARG A 534 10.46 -9.41 20.92
CA ARG A 534 10.20 -9.26 19.49
C ARG A 534 10.72 -7.94 18.94
N LEU A 535 10.47 -6.82 19.62
CA LEU A 535 10.99 -5.52 19.23
C LEU A 535 12.54 -5.50 19.25
N HIS A 536 13.15 -6.14 20.25
CA HIS A 536 14.60 -6.34 20.32
C HIS A 536 15.11 -7.12 19.11
N GLN A 537 14.45 -8.22 18.71
CA GLN A 537 14.81 -8.98 17.51
C GLN A 537 14.71 -8.12 16.25
N ALA A 538 13.68 -7.28 16.10
CA ALA A 538 13.57 -6.37 14.96
C ALA A 538 14.79 -5.44 14.86
N GLY A 539 15.24 -4.88 15.99
CA GLY A 539 16.45 -4.06 16.04
C GLY A 539 17.72 -4.82 15.67
N LYS A 540 17.88 -6.06 16.16
CA LYS A 540 19.03 -6.92 15.81
C LYS A 540 19.06 -7.27 14.32
N ILE A 541 17.92 -7.66 13.75
CA ILE A 541 17.79 -7.97 12.32
C ILE A 541 18.19 -6.75 11.48
N CYS A 542 17.75 -5.56 11.88
CA CYS A 542 18.11 -4.33 11.17
C CYS A 542 19.62 -4.05 11.21
N LEU A 543 20.25 -4.10 12.39
CA LEU A 543 21.70 -3.91 12.52
C LEU A 543 22.49 -4.95 11.71
N GLN A 544 22.05 -6.21 11.71
CA GLN A 544 22.66 -7.27 10.90
C GLN A 544 22.56 -6.96 9.39
N ILE A 545 21.38 -6.56 8.90
CA ILE A 545 21.19 -6.18 7.49
C ILE A 545 22.04 -4.97 7.13
N LEU A 546 22.14 -3.97 8.01
CA LEU A 546 23.01 -2.83 7.81
C LEU A 546 24.48 -3.27 7.69
N GLU A 547 24.96 -4.14 8.57
CA GLU A 547 26.32 -4.71 8.48
C GLU A 547 26.56 -5.51 7.18
N GLU A 548 25.59 -6.33 6.77
CA GLU A 548 25.63 -7.11 5.52
C GLU A 548 25.76 -6.22 4.27
N ASN A 549 25.09 -5.06 4.26
CA ASN A 549 24.96 -4.21 3.07
C ASN A 549 25.95 -3.03 3.04
N ILE A 550 26.22 -2.39 4.18
CA ILE A 550 27.03 -1.15 4.24
C ILE A 550 28.50 -1.39 3.85
N GLY A 551 29.10 -2.47 4.34
CA GLY A 551 30.54 -2.73 4.14
C GLY A 551 30.92 -3.18 2.73
N LYS A 552 29.93 -3.57 1.91
CA LYS A 552 30.17 -4.22 0.63
C LYS A 552 29.69 -3.43 -0.58
N ILE A 553 29.00 -2.29 -0.41
CA ILE A 553 28.63 -1.41 -1.52
C ILE A 553 29.81 -0.45 -1.78
N PRO A 554 30.55 -0.61 -2.90
CA PRO A 554 31.82 0.11 -3.12
C PRO A 554 31.69 1.63 -3.08
N ASP A 555 30.56 2.17 -3.56
CA ASP A 555 30.32 3.62 -3.56
C ASP A 555 29.95 4.13 -2.15
N LEU A 556 29.12 3.43 -1.38
CA LEU A 556 28.76 3.86 -0.01
C LEU A 556 29.97 3.80 0.95
N SER A 557 30.86 2.84 0.76
CA SER A 557 32.09 2.73 1.56
C SER A 557 33.11 3.85 1.27
N HIS A 558 33.09 4.45 0.07
CA HIS A 558 33.85 5.67 -0.24
C HIS A 558 33.22 6.92 0.43
N TYR A 559 31.90 7.03 0.43
CA TYR A 559 31.17 8.11 1.13
C TYR A 559 31.35 8.05 2.65
N ILE A 560 31.36 6.85 3.25
CA ILE A 560 31.64 6.68 4.69
C ILE A 560 33.06 7.14 5.06
N LYS A 561 34.02 7.03 4.15
CA LYS A 561 35.38 7.55 4.35
C LYS A 561 35.45 9.09 4.25
N LEU A 562 34.50 9.72 3.57
CA LEU A 562 34.38 11.18 3.47
C LEU A 562 33.61 11.80 4.65
N LEU A 563 32.79 11.02 5.38
CA LEU A 563 32.02 11.51 6.54
C LEU A 563 32.88 12.18 7.64
N PRO A 564 34.06 11.65 8.05
CA PRO A 564 34.96 12.34 8.99
C PRO A 564 35.53 13.65 8.42
N GLU A 565 35.75 13.71 7.10
CA GLU A 565 36.21 14.90 6.38
C GLU A 565 35.08 15.93 6.16
N MET A 566 33.81 15.56 6.34
CA MET A 566 32.67 16.47 6.25
C MET A 566 32.11 16.84 7.63
N ALA A 567 32.37 16.04 8.67
CA ALA A 567 31.87 16.24 10.03
C ALA A 567 32.29 17.60 10.64
N HIS A 568 33.43 18.14 10.23
CA HIS A 568 33.91 19.46 10.68
C HIS A 568 33.26 20.64 9.94
N LEU A 569 32.61 20.43 8.79
CA LEU A 569 31.87 21.46 8.06
C LEU A 569 30.45 21.67 8.62
N VAL A 570 29.86 20.65 9.24
CA VAL A 570 28.53 20.72 9.90
C VAL A 570 28.61 21.46 11.24
N GLN A 571 29.77 21.47 11.90
CA GLN A 571 29.98 22.20 13.17
C GLN A 571 30.18 23.71 13.01
N THR A 572 30.26 24.24 11.78
CA THR A 572 30.55 25.65 11.49
C THR A 572 29.38 26.45 10.92
N TYR A 573 28.14 25.97 11.03
CA TYR A 573 26.99 26.88 10.84
C TYR A 573 26.76 27.66 12.12
N PRO A 574 26.96 29.00 12.15
CA PRO A 574 26.41 29.79 13.24
C PRO A 574 24.88 29.65 13.20
N GLU A 575 24.28 29.41 14.36
CA GLU A 575 22.82 29.48 14.51
C GLU A 575 22.35 30.81 13.93
N ASN A 576 21.57 30.76 12.85
CA ASN A 576 20.99 31.96 12.25
C ASN A 576 19.86 32.43 13.18
N PRO A 577 19.96 33.56 13.89
CA PRO A 577 18.97 33.95 14.90
C PRO A 577 17.61 34.37 14.32
N ASP A 578 17.48 34.50 12.99
CA ASP A 578 16.35 35.17 12.35
C ASP A 578 15.22 34.26 11.83
N ILE A 579 15.06 33.03 12.34
CA ILE A 579 13.97 32.13 11.91
C ILE A 579 12.66 32.30 12.73
N HIS A 580 12.62 33.24 13.69
CA HIS A 580 11.44 33.42 14.56
C HIS A 580 10.67 34.75 14.45
N GLN A 581 10.73 35.47 13.33
CA GLN A 581 9.88 36.66 13.15
C GLN A 581 9.16 36.74 11.79
N ILE A 582 8.26 35.80 11.50
CA ILE A 582 7.06 36.11 10.69
C ILE A 582 5.87 35.28 11.23
N THR A 583 5.33 35.68 12.37
CA THR A 583 3.96 35.35 12.79
C THR A 583 3.33 36.56 13.45
N GLU A 584 2.87 37.51 12.64
CA GLU A 584 1.74 38.36 13.01
C GLU A 584 0.62 38.11 12.00
N VAL A 585 -0.30 37.23 12.42
CA VAL A 585 -1.60 37.07 11.77
C VAL A 585 -2.41 38.31 12.14
N ALA A 586 -2.66 39.18 11.17
CA ALA A 586 -3.63 40.27 11.34
C ALA A 586 -5.02 39.66 11.60
N PRO A 587 -5.75 40.10 12.64
CA PRO A 587 -7.11 39.64 12.89
C PRO A 587 -8.06 40.34 11.92
N CYS A 588 -8.58 39.62 10.93
CA CYS A 588 -9.63 40.16 10.07
C CYS A 588 -11.01 39.81 10.64
N LYS A 589 -11.75 40.88 10.96
CA LYS A 589 -13.21 40.93 11.11
C LYS A 589 -13.90 40.58 9.79
#